data_AF-A0A933YPZ4-F1
#
_entry.id   AF-A0A933YPZ4-F1
#
_cell.length_a   1.000
_cell.length_b   1.000
_cell.length_c   1.000
_cell.angle_alpha   90.00
_cell.angle_beta   90.00
_cell.angle_gamma   90.00
#
_symmetry.space_group_name_H-M   'P 1'
#
loop_
_entity.id
_entity.type
_entity.pdbx_description
1 polymer ?
#
loop_
_entity_poly.entity_id
_entity_poly.type
_entity_poly.pdbx_seq_one_letter_code
_entity_poly.pdbx_strand_id
1 'polypeptide(L)'
;MITYTLEMPKPSTHVFEVTMNVDGVEKDSTLDVLLPVWRSGRYVILDFAGGIVAFNANDANKRKLDWSKIDKSTWRIETRGAANITIRYQVYANEFGMRTRGLNDDRAFVDGTAVFMYVKKYADLPVRLRVVPFGDWHVTTGLSPVRGERNTFSALNYEHLADCPLEIGTQKDYIFEVDGKEHVLSISGEGNFHPDTLIKDISRIINTQMEFWGSLPYDRYVFLLALSPSIGGGTEHLNSCVLCSHPFVFANPDSYRSFLGLISHEFFHTWNVKQLRPAAIDRYDWSRENYAKEFWIAEGTTSYYDDLLLARAGYLSEQKSLERVAEMINADVARPGNTRQSLTEASYDAWIKYGKEGQHAYNFETDYYGRGAAVSFALDMTIRKLTENRKSLDDVMRAMLAKFPRGRGGYTVADFQKISEEIAGASLKQFFDDYVDGVSPIPWDKLLAVVGLEREPKIAEQQPWLGLATVDEGQRTRVTNVVAGSPAYAAGVDINDEILALNGYRVRSADLRSRIAEMKDGEKVKLTVFRDSRLREFEIELKYPDYPDQKVVKTEPFADDKAAVFKSWIGLLDRVK
;
A
#
# COMPACT_ATOMS: atom_id res chain seq x y z
N MET A 1 -0.57 11.14 -33.16
CA MET A 1 -1.61 10.73 -32.19
C MET A 1 -1.33 9.30 -31.80
N ILE A 2 -1.57 8.91 -30.55
CA ILE A 2 -1.43 7.51 -30.11
C ILE A 2 -2.82 6.91 -29.89
N THR A 3 -3.09 5.77 -30.52
CA THR A 3 -4.35 5.04 -30.31
C THR A 3 -4.08 3.59 -29.95
N TYR A 4 -4.86 3.07 -29.00
CA TYR A 4 -4.85 1.66 -28.61
C TYR A 4 -6.21 1.03 -28.92
N THR A 5 -6.19 -0.21 -29.37
CA THR A 5 -7.34 -1.12 -29.34
C THR A 5 -6.97 -2.33 -28.50
N LEU A 6 -7.73 -2.56 -27.43
CA LEU A 6 -7.60 -3.71 -26.54
C LEU A 6 -8.73 -4.69 -26.84
N GLU A 7 -8.40 -5.93 -27.14
CA GLU A 7 -9.35 -6.98 -27.51
C GLU A 7 -9.11 -8.23 -26.64
N MET A 8 -10.18 -8.98 -26.39
CA MET A 8 -10.15 -10.23 -25.61
C MET A 8 -11.04 -11.29 -26.28
N PRO A 9 -10.70 -11.75 -27.50
CA PRO A 9 -11.59 -12.61 -28.30
C PRO A 9 -11.83 -13.98 -27.68
N LYS A 10 -10.91 -14.46 -26.82
CA LYS A 10 -10.99 -15.77 -26.14
C LYS A 10 -10.52 -15.66 -24.69
N PRO A 11 -11.35 -15.14 -23.78
CA PRO A 11 -10.94 -14.85 -22.40
C PRO A 11 -10.35 -16.06 -21.64
N SER A 12 -10.85 -17.27 -21.91
CA SER A 12 -10.33 -18.52 -21.32
C SER A 12 -8.88 -18.87 -21.68
N THR A 13 -8.29 -18.18 -22.67
CA THR A 13 -6.86 -18.34 -23.02
C THR A 13 -5.95 -17.44 -22.19
N HIS A 14 -6.52 -16.52 -21.40
CA HIS A 14 -5.79 -15.52 -20.62
C HIS A 14 -4.92 -14.61 -21.52
N VAL A 15 -5.30 -14.36 -22.77
CA VAL A 15 -4.53 -13.52 -23.69
C VAL A 15 -5.34 -12.33 -24.17
N PHE A 16 -4.82 -11.12 -23.93
CA PHE A 16 -5.27 -9.91 -24.61
C PHE A 16 -4.59 -9.77 -25.96
N GLU A 17 -5.30 -9.23 -26.93
CA GLU A 17 -4.73 -8.73 -28.19
C GLU A 17 -4.72 -7.21 -28.16
N VAL A 18 -3.55 -6.61 -28.38
CA VAL A 18 -3.39 -5.16 -28.34
C VAL A 18 -2.88 -4.65 -29.68
N THR A 19 -3.55 -3.64 -30.21
CA THR A 19 -3.10 -2.87 -31.37
C THR A 19 -2.78 -1.45 -30.93
N MET A 20 -1.55 -1.01 -31.14
CA MET A 20 -1.11 0.37 -30.93
C MET A 20 -0.82 1.00 -32.29
N ASN A 21 -1.43 2.15 -32.59
CA ASN A 21 -1.06 2.98 -33.74
C ASN A 21 -0.32 4.22 -33.26
N VAL A 22 0.81 4.48 -33.92
CA VAL A 22 1.65 5.65 -33.71
C VAL A 22 1.64 6.46 -35.00
N ASP A 23 0.88 7.56 -35.00
CA ASP A 23 0.76 8.45 -36.16
C ASP A 23 1.67 9.67 -36.02
N GLY A 24 2.28 10.08 -37.12
CA GLY A 24 3.19 11.22 -37.16
C GLY A 24 4.57 10.91 -36.59
N VAL A 25 5.03 9.67 -36.75
CA VAL A 25 6.41 9.28 -36.45
C VAL A 25 7.35 10.16 -37.27
N GLU A 26 8.32 10.78 -36.60
CA GLU A 26 9.35 11.57 -37.27
C GLU A 26 10.17 10.67 -38.22
N LYS A 27 10.91 11.27 -39.17
CA LYS A 27 11.70 10.51 -40.16
C LYS A 27 12.95 9.83 -39.56
N ASP A 28 12.91 9.48 -38.27
CA ASP A 28 13.90 8.68 -37.58
C ASP A 28 13.93 7.28 -38.19
N SER A 29 15.11 6.68 -38.32
CA SER A 29 15.25 5.32 -38.89
C SER A 29 14.67 4.23 -38.00
N THR A 30 14.53 4.52 -36.70
CA THR A 30 14.10 3.58 -35.67
C THR A 30 13.06 4.18 -34.73
N LEU A 31 12.15 3.36 -34.23
CA LEU A 31 11.19 3.70 -33.18
C LEU A 31 11.31 2.70 -32.03
N ASP A 32 11.60 3.20 -30.84
CA ASP A 32 11.67 2.39 -29.61
C ASP A 32 10.33 2.43 -28.88
N VAL A 33 9.79 1.24 -28.64
CA VAL A 33 8.52 0.99 -27.96
C VAL A 33 8.80 0.19 -26.69
N LEU A 34 8.32 0.68 -25.55
CA LEU A 34 8.66 0.15 -24.24
C LEU A 34 7.40 -0.36 -23.54
N LEU A 35 7.51 -1.45 -22.81
CA LEU A 35 6.55 -1.80 -21.76
C LEU A 35 7.16 -1.42 -20.40
N PRO A 36 6.43 -0.79 -19.47
CA PRO A 36 6.89 -0.59 -18.11
C PRO A 36 7.41 -1.86 -17.45
N VAL A 37 8.32 -1.70 -16.50
CA VAL A 37 8.87 -2.81 -15.70
C VAL A 37 8.32 -2.86 -14.28
N TRP A 38 7.47 -1.90 -13.91
CA TRP A 38 6.85 -1.75 -12.59
C TRP A 38 5.57 -0.91 -12.71
N ARG A 39 4.77 -0.85 -11.63
CA ARG A 39 3.52 -0.07 -11.57
C ARG A 39 3.51 0.89 -10.37
N SER A 40 2.79 2.01 -10.48
CA SER A 40 2.61 2.94 -9.34
C SER A 40 1.97 2.23 -8.12
N GLY A 41 2.30 2.68 -6.92
CA GLY A 41 1.83 2.05 -5.67
C GLY A 41 2.49 0.70 -5.34
N ARG A 42 3.48 0.25 -6.12
CA ARG A 42 4.27 -0.96 -5.81
C ARG A 42 5.71 -0.80 -6.29
N TYR A 43 6.60 -0.42 -5.37
CA TYR A 43 8.00 -0.10 -5.64
C TYR A 43 8.86 -1.37 -5.78
N VAL A 44 8.54 -2.22 -6.76
CA VAL A 44 9.30 -3.44 -7.11
C VAL A 44 9.29 -3.61 -8.62
N ILE A 45 10.39 -4.09 -9.19
CA ILE A 45 10.45 -4.49 -10.60
C ILE A 45 9.68 -5.81 -10.79
N LEU A 46 8.65 -5.77 -11.63
CA LEU A 46 7.75 -6.90 -11.92
C LEU A 46 7.99 -7.52 -13.31
N ASP A 47 8.69 -6.81 -14.20
CA ASP A 47 9.10 -7.30 -15.54
C ASP A 47 7.96 -7.86 -16.41
N PHE A 48 6.92 -7.06 -16.62
CA PHE A 48 5.71 -7.41 -17.38
C PHE A 48 5.97 -7.94 -18.79
N ALA A 49 7.12 -7.57 -19.39
CA ALA A 49 7.54 -8.00 -20.72
C ALA A 49 7.65 -9.53 -20.86
N GLY A 50 7.82 -10.27 -19.76
CA GLY A 50 7.77 -11.74 -19.76
C GLY A 50 6.41 -12.31 -20.19
N GLY A 51 5.33 -11.53 -20.10
CA GLY A 51 4.00 -11.91 -20.58
C GLY A 51 3.71 -11.56 -22.05
N ILE A 52 4.65 -10.95 -22.78
CA ILE A 52 4.47 -10.68 -24.21
C ILE A 52 4.75 -11.95 -25.01
N VAL A 53 3.71 -12.53 -25.60
CA VAL A 53 3.80 -13.83 -26.31
C VAL A 53 3.87 -13.70 -27.83
N ALA A 54 3.51 -12.53 -28.38
CA ALA A 54 3.66 -12.20 -29.79
C ALA A 54 3.89 -10.70 -29.97
N PHE A 55 4.66 -10.32 -30.99
CA PHE A 55 4.90 -8.93 -31.37
C PHE A 55 5.12 -8.81 -32.89
N ASN A 56 4.50 -7.82 -33.52
CA ASN A 56 4.78 -7.43 -34.90
C ASN A 56 4.54 -5.92 -35.10
N ALA A 57 5.18 -5.36 -36.12
CA ALA A 57 5.02 -3.98 -36.54
C ALA A 57 4.85 -3.90 -38.06
N ASN A 58 3.98 -3.01 -38.52
CA ASN A 58 3.69 -2.78 -39.93
C ASN A 58 3.57 -1.28 -40.21
N ASP A 59 3.87 -0.86 -41.45
CA ASP A 59 3.57 0.49 -41.91
C ASP A 59 2.10 0.68 -42.34
N ALA A 60 1.73 1.89 -42.73
CA ALA A 60 0.40 2.23 -43.24
C ALA A 60 -0.07 1.37 -44.44
N ASN A 61 0.86 0.81 -45.22
CA ASN A 61 0.58 -0.05 -46.37
C ASN A 61 0.54 -1.54 -45.99
N LYS A 62 0.52 -1.86 -44.69
CA LYS A 62 0.57 -3.22 -44.13
C LYS A 62 1.86 -3.97 -44.49
N ARG A 63 2.93 -3.26 -44.87
CA ARG A 63 4.24 -3.88 -45.06
C ARG A 63 4.87 -4.13 -43.70
N LYS A 64 5.32 -5.36 -43.47
CA LYS A 64 6.02 -5.75 -42.24
C LYS A 64 7.29 -4.93 -42.07
N LEU A 65 7.50 -4.41 -40.88
CA LEU A 65 8.72 -3.74 -40.45
C LEU A 65 9.58 -4.71 -39.64
N ASP A 66 10.90 -4.62 -39.82
CA ASP A 66 11.85 -5.39 -39.01
C ASP A 66 11.92 -4.81 -37.60
N TRP A 67 12.17 -5.65 -36.62
CA TRP A 67 12.30 -5.24 -35.24
C TRP A 67 13.20 -6.19 -34.46
N SER A 68 13.75 -5.70 -33.35
CA SER A 68 14.50 -6.51 -32.37
C SER A 68 14.22 -6.03 -30.96
N LYS A 69 14.39 -6.90 -29.96
CA LYS A 69 14.49 -6.45 -28.56
C LYS A 69 15.92 -5.98 -28.31
N ILE A 70 16.05 -4.82 -27.67
CA ILE A 70 17.36 -4.23 -27.33
C ILE A 70 17.67 -4.32 -25.83
N ASP A 71 16.66 -4.59 -25.02
CA ASP A 71 16.76 -4.91 -23.60
C ASP A 71 15.55 -5.78 -23.17
N LYS A 72 15.33 -5.94 -21.85
CA LYS A 72 14.25 -6.79 -21.31
C LYS A 72 12.84 -6.30 -21.64
N SER A 73 12.63 -5.01 -21.90
CA SER A 73 11.31 -4.38 -22.03
C SER A 73 11.17 -3.39 -23.19
N THR A 74 12.16 -3.29 -24.07
CA THR A 74 12.16 -2.38 -25.24
C THR A 74 12.26 -3.13 -26.56
N TRP A 75 11.37 -2.80 -27.49
CA TRP A 75 11.34 -3.26 -28.87
C TRP A 75 11.71 -2.10 -29.80
N ARG A 76 12.79 -2.27 -30.56
CA ARG A 76 13.23 -1.32 -31.59
C ARG A 76 12.69 -1.75 -32.94
N ILE A 77 11.94 -0.86 -33.60
CA ILE A 77 11.34 -1.07 -34.92
C ILE A 77 12.13 -0.26 -35.95
N GLU A 78 12.57 -0.89 -37.03
CA GLU A 78 13.16 -0.22 -38.19
C GLU A 78 12.04 0.44 -39.01
N THR A 79 11.86 1.75 -38.87
CA THR A 79 10.70 2.48 -39.44
C THR A 79 10.78 2.58 -40.96
N ARG A 80 12.00 2.57 -41.53
CA ARG A 80 12.28 2.87 -42.94
C ARG A 80 11.64 4.20 -43.39
N GLY A 81 11.54 5.17 -42.48
CA GLY A 81 10.93 6.48 -42.71
C GLY A 81 9.40 6.48 -42.77
N ALA A 82 8.73 5.41 -42.35
CA ALA A 82 7.28 5.36 -42.26
C ALA A 82 6.74 6.30 -41.16
N ALA A 83 5.80 7.16 -41.53
CA ALA A 83 5.20 8.13 -40.61
C ALA A 83 4.07 7.56 -39.74
N ASN A 84 3.46 6.44 -40.15
CA ASN A 84 2.40 5.78 -39.38
C ASN A 84 2.77 4.32 -39.22
N ILE A 85 2.85 3.87 -37.96
CA ILE A 85 3.27 2.53 -37.59
C ILE A 85 2.17 1.88 -36.76
N THR A 86 1.75 0.69 -37.17
CA THR A 86 0.83 -0.17 -36.42
C THR A 86 1.61 -1.30 -35.78
N ILE A 87 1.56 -1.35 -34.44
CA ILE A 87 2.20 -2.37 -33.61
C ILE A 87 1.09 -3.27 -33.08
N ARG A 88 1.26 -4.59 -33.20
CA ARG A 88 0.35 -5.58 -32.64
C ARG A 88 1.10 -6.55 -31.76
N TYR A 89 0.56 -6.80 -30.58
CA TYR A 89 1.15 -7.72 -29.62
C TYR A 89 0.06 -8.44 -28.82
N GLN A 90 0.46 -9.55 -28.23
CA GLN A 90 -0.38 -10.35 -27.35
C GLN A 90 0.20 -10.37 -25.94
N VAL A 91 -0.66 -10.19 -24.94
CA VAL A 91 -0.29 -10.12 -23.52
C VAL A 91 -0.97 -11.26 -22.78
N TYR A 92 -0.18 -12.18 -22.23
CA TYR A 92 -0.67 -13.17 -21.27
C TYR A 92 -1.03 -12.49 -19.95
N ALA A 93 -2.22 -12.78 -19.42
CA ALA A 93 -2.85 -12.07 -18.33
C ALA A 93 -3.54 -13.04 -17.36
N ASN A 94 -2.75 -13.64 -16.46
CA ASN A 94 -3.26 -14.46 -15.35
C ASN A 94 -2.54 -14.11 -14.04
N GLU A 95 -2.39 -12.81 -13.79
CA GLU A 95 -1.56 -12.24 -12.72
C GLU A 95 -2.34 -11.24 -11.87
N PHE A 96 -3.67 -11.36 -11.80
CA PHE A 96 -4.52 -10.44 -11.05
C PHE A 96 -4.17 -10.38 -9.56
N GLY A 97 -3.60 -11.44 -8.98
CA GLY A 97 -3.08 -11.43 -7.60
C GLY A 97 -2.00 -10.36 -7.35
N MET A 98 -1.31 -9.89 -8.38
CA MET A 98 -0.36 -8.77 -8.30
C MET A 98 -1.02 -7.40 -8.59
N ARG A 99 -2.32 -7.40 -8.93
CA ARG A 99 -3.10 -6.25 -9.40
C ARG A 99 -2.51 -5.60 -10.66
N THR A 100 -2.08 -6.43 -11.61
CA THR A 100 -1.45 -6.00 -12.87
C THR A 100 -2.32 -6.34 -14.08
N ARG A 101 -2.62 -7.63 -14.30
CA ARG A 101 -3.38 -8.07 -15.48
C ARG A 101 -4.05 -9.41 -15.19
N GLY A 102 -5.34 -9.50 -15.47
CA GLY A 102 -6.10 -10.73 -15.37
C GLY A 102 -7.13 -10.81 -16.49
N LEU A 103 -7.31 -11.98 -17.06
CA LEU A 103 -8.36 -12.26 -18.03
C LEU A 103 -8.78 -13.70 -17.85
N ASN A 104 -10.03 -13.97 -17.54
CA ASN A 104 -10.61 -15.32 -17.51
C ASN A 104 -12.01 -15.28 -18.15
N ASP A 105 -12.80 -16.34 -18.03
CA ASP A 105 -14.15 -16.41 -18.61
C ASP A 105 -15.23 -15.59 -17.88
N ASP A 106 -14.89 -14.93 -16.77
CA ASP A 106 -15.80 -14.11 -15.95
C ASP A 106 -15.49 -12.62 -16.04
N ARG A 107 -14.20 -12.25 -16.06
CA ARG A 107 -13.75 -10.86 -16.03
C ARG A 107 -12.37 -10.67 -16.67
N ALA A 108 -12.06 -9.39 -16.89
CA ALA A 108 -10.74 -8.89 -17.18
C ALA A 108 -10.41 -7.70 -16.27
N PHE A 109 -9.17 -7.66 -15.79
CA PHE A 109 -8.58 -6.53 -15.09
C PHE A 109 -7.31 -6.09 -15.83
N VAL A 110 -7.16 -4.78 -16.01
CA VAL A 110 -6.04 -4.18 -16.75
C VAL A 110 -5.47 -3.03 -15.94
N ASP A 111 -4.24 -3.19 -15.44
CA ASP A 111 -3.35 -2.08 -15.10
C ASP A 111 -2.65 -1.63 -16.39
N GLY A 112 -2.69 -0.32 -16.67
CA GLY A 112 -2.18 0.20 -17.94
C GLY A 112 -0.67 0.00 -18.10
N THR A 113 0.10 -0.07 -17.00
CA THR A 113 1.54 -0.33 -17.05
C THR A 113 1.88 -1.77 -17.45
N ALA A 114 0.99 -2.72 -17.15
CA ALA A 114 1.21 -4.14 -17.42
C ALA A 114 0.75 -4.59 -18.82
N VAL A 115 0.00 -3.74 -19.52
CA VAL A 115 -0.64 -4.07 -20.79
C VAL A 115 -0.25 -3.12 -21.92
N PHE A 116 -0.20 -1.80 -21.71
CA PHE A 116 0.01 -0.86 -22.79
C PHE A 116 1.48 -0.46 -22.94
N MET A 117 2.09 -0.83 -24.07
CA MET A 117 3.39 -0.31 -24.48
C MET A 117 3.31 1.18 -24.84
N TYR A 118 4.40 1.93 -24.74
CA TYR A 118 4.49 3.35 -25.07
C TYR A 118 5.77 3.73 -25.79
N VAL A 119 5.77 4.92 -26.41
CA VAL A 119 6.98 5.54 -26.97
C VAL A 119 7.33 6.73 -26.08
N LYS A 120 8.52 6.71 -25.45
CA LYS A 120 8.93 7.73 -24.47
C LYS A 120 8.83 9.17 -25.02
N LYS A 121 9.23 9.37 -26.27
CA LYS A 121 9.17 10.67 -26.97
C LYS A 121 7.74 11.21 -27.14
N TYR A 122 6.75 10.31 -27.19
CA TYR A 122 5.34 10.64 -27.40
C TYR A 122 4.49 10.43 -26.14
N ALA A 123 5.12 10.20 -24.99
CA ALA A 123 4.43 9.85 -23.74
C ALA A 123 3.51 10.97 -23.24
N ASP A 124 3.83 12.23 -23.52
CA ASP A 124 3.03 13.40 -23.14
C ASP A 124 1.87 13.71 -24.12
N LEU A 125 1.76 12.98 -25.24
CA LEU A 125 0.66 13.18 -26.19
C LEU A 125 -0.64 12.53 -25.70
N PRO A 126 -1.82 13.12 -26.00
CA PRO A 126 -3.10 12.50 -25.71
C PRO A 126 -3.23 11.12 -26.33
N VAL A 127 -3.89 10.24 -25.58
CA VAL A 127 -4.12 8.85 -25.95
C VAL A 127 -5.62 8.59 -26.10
N ARG A 128 -5.97 7.77 -27.09
CA ARG A 128 -7.30 7.19 -27.20
C ARG A 128 -7.23 5.67 -27.04
N LEU A 129 -8.09 5.10 -26.21
CA LEU A 129 -8.22 3.66 -25.99
C LEU A 129 -9.60 3.21 -26.45
N ARG A 130 -9.67 2.25 -27.38
CA ARG A 130 -10.88 1.50 -27.69
C ARG A 130 -10.78 0.12 -27.04
N VAL A 131 -11.81 -0.30 -26.33
CA VAL A 131 -11.92 -1.64 -25.75
C VAL A 131 -12.96 -2.43 -26.51
N VAL A 132 -12.60 -3.63 -26.95
CA VAL A 132 -13.51 -4.62 -27.55
C VAL A 132 -13.74 -5.72 -26.50
N PRO A 133 -14.76 -5.56 -25.65
CA PRO A 133 -15.06 -6.53 -24.61
C PRO A 133 -15.60 -7.85 -25.19
N PHE A 134 -15.50 -8.93 -24.41
CA PHE A 134 -16.08 -10.22 -24.78
C PHE A 134 -17.59 -10.23 -24.56
N GLY A 135 -18.36 -10.65 -25.56
CA GLY A 135 -19.82 -10.74 -25.47
C GLY A 135 -20.48 -9.42 -25.03
N ASP A 136 -21.28 -9.48 -23.97
CA ASP A 136 -22.02 -8.36 -23.40
C ASP A 136 -21.30 -7.66 -22.24
N TRP A 137 -20.01 -7.94 -22.03
CA TRP A 137 -19.23 -7.27 -21.00
C TRP A 137 -19.17 -5.76 -21.21
N HIS A 138 -19.06 -5.02 -20.11
CA HIS A 138 -18.90 -3.57 -20.10
C HIS A 138 -17.62 -3.19 -19.36
N VAL A 139 -17.18 -1.95 -19.57
CA VAL A 139 -15.91 -1.42 -19.07
C VAL A 139 -16.18 -0.37 -18.00
N THR A 140 -15.54 -0.54 -16.84
CA THR A 140 -15.54 0.43 -15.74
C THR A 140 -14.12 0.94 -15.51
N THR A 141 -13.93 2.25 -15.62
CA THR A 141 -12.62 2.91 -15.50
C THR A 141 -12.78 4.37 -15.10
N GLY A 142 -11.71 4.97 -14.58
CA GLY A 142 -11.59 6.41 -14.34
C GLY A 142 -11.37 7.25 -15.61
N LEU A 143 -11.09 6.64 -16.77
CA LEU A 143 -10.91 7.38 -18.02
C LEU A 143 -12.20 8.03 -18.52
N SER A 144 -12.06 9.20 -19.14
CA SER A 144 -13.19 9.92 -19.73
C SER A 144 -13.69 9.21 -21.00
N PRO A 145 -15.00 8.97 -21.14
CA PRO A 145 -15.55 8.39 -22.36
C PRO A 145 -15.49 9.39 -23.53
N VAL A 146 -15.25 8.88 -24.74
CA VAL A 146 -15.33 9.68 -25.97
C VAL A 146 -16.78 9.71 -26.45
N ARG A 147 -17.37 10.91 -26.48
CA ARG A 147 -18.78 11.11 -26.85
C ARG A 147 -19.07 10.55 -28.24
N GLY A 148 -20.10 9.72 -28.34
CA GLY A 148 -20.55 9.12 -29.60
C GLY A 148 -19.81 7.84 -30.00
N GLU A 149 -18.84 7.39 -29.21
CA GLU A 149 -18.07 6.18 -29.49
C GLU A 149 -18.16 5.17 -28.36
N ARG A 150 -18.70 3.99 -28.69
CA ARG A 150 -18.89 2.92 -27.72
C ARG A 150 -17.54 2.39 -27.23
N ASN A 151 -17.42 2.16 -25.92
CA ASN A 151 -16.25 1.58 -25.25
C ASN A 151 -14.93 2.24 -25.66
N THR A 152 -14.97 3.55 -25.88
CA THR A 152 -13.81 4.34 -26.32
C THR A 152 -13.58 5.45 -25.32
N PHE A 153 -12.34 5.59 -24.87
CA PHE A 153 -11.93 6.45 -23.78
C PHE A 153 -10.74 7.32 -24.19
N SER A 154 -10.59 8.48 -23.56
CA SER A 154 -9.44 9.37 -23.73
C SER A 154 -8.63 9.47 -22.45
N ALA A 155 -7.30 9.49 -22.61
CA ALA A 155 -6.36 9.82 -21.55
C ALA A 155 -5.57 11.07 -21.97
N LEU A 156 -5.12 11.84 -20.96
CA LEU A 156 -4.41 13.10 -21.18
C LEU A 156 -3.03 12.88 -21.78
N ASN A 157 -2.40 11.77 -21.38
CA ASN A 157 -1.09 11.31 -21.78
C ASN A 157 -0.95 9.82 -21.41
N TYR A 158 0.23 9.23 -21.64
CA TYR A 158 0.48 7.84 -21.27
C TYR A 158 0.42 7.59 -19.76
N GLU A 159 0.91 8.50 -18.92
CA GLU A 159 0.83 8.34 -17.46
C GLU A 159 -0.63 8.25 -16.99
N HIS A 160 -1.53 9.08 -17.54
CA HIS A 160 -2.95 9.01 -17.23
C HIS A 160 -3.59 7.69 -17.70
N LEU A 161 -3.20 7.15 -18.86
CA LEU A 161 -3.63 5.80 -19.28
C LEU A 161 -3.13 4.73 -18.31
N ALA A 162 -1.85 4.81 -17.95
CA ALA A 162 -1.18 3.85 -17.08
C ALA A 162 -1.78 3.83 -15.67
N ASP A 163 -2.20 4.99 -15.17
CA ASP A 163 -2.77 5.16 -13.84
C ASP A 163 -4.31 5.10 -13.80
N CYS A 164 -4.98 4.70 -14.89
CA CYS A 164 -6.41 4.44 -14.89
C CYS A 164 -6.68 2.96 -15.22
N PRO A 165 -6.80 2.08 -14.20
CA PRO A 165 -7.11 0.68 -14.43
C PRO A 165 -8.50 0.48 -15.06
N LEU A 166 -8.70 -0.69 -15.65
CA LEU A 166 -9.97 -1.10 -16.23
C LEU A 166 -10.45 -2.39 -15.58
N GLU A 167 -11.69 -2.38 -15.11
CA GLU A 167 -12.48 -3.59 -14.87
C GLU A 167 -13.38 -3.83 -16.08
N ILE A 168 -13.37 -5.05 -16.61
CA ILE A 168 -14.11 -5.40 -17.84
C ILE A 168 -14.79 -6.73 -17.64
N GLY A 169 -16.11 -6.78 -17.70
CA GLY A 169 -16.83 -7.99 -17.31
C GLY A 169 -18.31 -7.78 -17.08
N THR A 170 -18.81 -8.55 -16.13
CA THR A 170 -20.20 -8.55 -15.64
C THR A 170 -20.35 -7.85 -14.28
N GLN A 171 -19.33 -7.09 -13.86
CA GLN A 171 -19.31 -6.37 -12.58
C GLN A 171 -20.55 -5.50 -12.35
N LYS A 172 -20.90 -5.24 -11.10
CA LYS A 172 -22.04 -4.38 -10.74
C LYS A 172 -21.53 -2.98 -10.43
N ASP A 173 -21.96 -2.01 -11.21
CA ASP A 173 -21.64 -0.60 -11.01
C ASP A 173 -22.77 0.14 -10.26
N TYR A 174 -22.42 0.72 -9.12
CA TYR A 174 -23.32 1.55 -8.32
C TYR A 174 -22.83 3.00 -8.35
N ILE A 175 -23.64 3.89 -8.91
CA ILE A 175 -23.30 5.31 -9.08
C ILE A 175 -23.88 6.11 -7.90
N PHE A 176 -23.07 6.97 -7.31
CA PHE A 176 -23.47 7.88 -6.24
C PHE A 176 -22.74 9.22 -6.36
N GLU A 177 -23.16 10.21 -5.59
CA GLU A 177 -22.60 11.56 -5.65
C GLU A 177 -22.16 12.02 -4.26
N VAL A 178 -21.00 12.69 -4.19
CA VAL A 178 -20.52 13.42 -3.01
C VAL A 178 -19.93 14.73 -3.50
N ASP A 179 -20.33 15.85 -2.90
CA ASP A 179 -19.88 17.21 -3.27
C ASP A 179 -20.04 17.55 -4.76
N GLY A 180 -21.15 17.12 -5.37
CA GLY A 180 -21.41 17.36 -6.80
C GLY A 180 -20.55 16.55 -7.76
N LYS A 181 -19.80 15.56 -7.25
CA LYS A 181 -18.87 14.73 -8.03
C LYS A 181 -19.36 13.30 -8.14
N GLU A 182 -19.28 12.75 -9.35
CA GLU A 182 -19.71 11.37 -9.61
C GLU A 182 -18.72 10.38 -9.00
N HIS A 183 -19.25 9.41 -8.28
CA HIS A 183 -18.49 8.27 -7.76
C HIS A 183 -19.13 6.97 -8.26
N VAL A 184 -18.29 5.98 -8.53
CA VAL A 184 -18.73 4.64 -8.96
C VAL A 184 -18.13 3.61 -8.02
N LEU A 185 -18.97 2.81 -7.36
CA LEU A 185 -18.57 1.58 -6.70
C LEU A 185 -18.79 0.43 -7.68
N SER A 186 -17.71 -0.11 -8.23
CA SER A 186 -17.72 -1.21 -9.19
C SER A 186 -17.33 -2.50 -8.47
N ILE A 187 -18.24 -3.47 -8.39
CA ILE A 187 -18.02 -4.70 -7.64
C ILE A 187 -17.97 -5.90 -8.58
N SER A 188 -16.81 -6.56 -8.58
CA SER A 188 -16.54 -7.79 -9.33
C SER A 188 -16.49 -8.97 -8.36
N GLY A 189 -17.37 -9.96 -8.58
CA GLY A 189 -17.60 -11.09 -7.69
C GLY A 189 -18.85 -10.95 -6.81
N GLU A 190 -19.24 -12.06 -6.18
CA GLU A 190 -20.41 -12.14 -5.29
C GLU A 190 -19.96 -12.25 -3.82
N GLY A 191 -20.81 -11.83 -2.88
CA GLY A 191 -20.49 -11.83 -1.46
C GLY A 191 -21.69 -11.41 -0.61
N ASN A 192 -21.46 -11.15 0.68
CA ASN A 192 -22.52 -10.70 1.62
C ASN A 192 -22.58 -9.17 1.80
N PHE A 193 -22.21 -8.41 0.75
CA PHE A 193 -22.25 -6.96 0.79
C PHE A 193 -23.66 -6.40 0.60
N HIS A 194 -23.89 -5.21 1.16
CA HIS A 194 -25.09 -4.41 0.92
C HIS A 194 -24.67 -3.07 0.28
N PRO A 195 -24.93 -2.86 -1.03
CA PRO A 195 -24.44 -1.69 -1.76
C PRO A 195 -24.78 -0.36 -1.09
N ASP A 196 -26.02 -0.18 -0.63
CA ASP A 196 -26.45 1.08 0.01
C ASP A 196 -25.69 1.37 1.31
N THR A 197 -25.34 0.32 2.06
CA THR A 197 -24.55 0.46 3.30
C THR A 197 -23.11 0.83 2.95
N LEU A 198 -22.51 0.15 1.96
CA LEU A 198 -21.16 0.47 1.49
C LEU A 198 -21.07 1.89 0.95
N ILE A 199 -22.01 2.31 0.10
CA ILE A 199 -22.05 3.64 -0.48
C ILE A 199 -22.15 4.70 0.63
N LYS A 200 -23.04 4.50 1.60
CA LYS A 200 -23.16 5.39 2.76
C LYS A 200 -21.83 5.51 3.52
N ASP A 201 -21.16 4.39 3.75
CA ASP A 201 -19.93 4.38 4.52
C ASP A 201 -18.74 4.99 3.77
N ILE A 202 -18.59 4.65 2.49
CA ILE A 202 -17.62 5.27 1.59
C ILE A 202 -17.85 6.78 1.49
N SER A 203 -19.11 7.21 1.38
CA SER A 203 -19.46 8.64 1.30
C SER A 203 -19.06 9.40 2.57
N ARG A 204 -19.17 8.77 3.74
CA ARG A 204 -18.71 9.37 5.01
C ARG A 204 -17.19 9.48 5.07
N ILE A 205 -16.47 8.48 4.56
CA ILE A 205 -15.00 8.54 4.42
C ILE A 205 -14.61 9.67 3.47
N ILE A 206 -15.22 9.73 2.28
CA ILE A 206 -14.97 10.79 1.29
C ILE A 206 -15.17 12.17 1.90
N ASN A 207 -16.31 12.41 2.55
CA ASN A 207 -16.58 13.71 3.19
C ASN A 207 -15.56 14.05 4.27
N THR A 208 -15.18 13.09 5.12
CA THR A 208 -14.21 13.32 6.19
C THR A 208 -12.82 13.66 5.63
N GLN A 209 -12.38 12.97 4.58
CA GLN A 209 -11.11 13.26 3.94
C GLN A 209 -11.16 14.55 3.11
N MET A 210 -12.29 14.88 2.49
CA MET A 210 -12.52 16.15 1.83
C MET A 210 -12.45 17.32 2.80
N GLU A 211 -13.08 17.21 3.99
CA GLU A 211 -12.96 18.20 5.06
C GLU A 211 -11.51 18.33 5.54
N PHE A 212 -10.78 17.21 5.62
CA PHE A 212 -9.35 17.22 5.94
C PHE A 212 -8.54 17.97 4.88
N TRP A 213 -8.70 17.68 3.59
CA TRP A 213 -7.86 18.26 2.53
C TRP A 213 -8.34 19.61 1.99
N GLY A 214 -9.63 19.91 2.15
CA GLY A 214 -10.31 21.12 1.69
C GLY A 214 -11.14 20.96 0.40
N SER A 215 -10.77 20.03 -0.50
CA SER A 215 -11.54 19.77 -1.73
C SER A 215 -11.14 18.45 -2.40
N LEU A 216 -12.05 17.88 -3.20
CA LEU A 216 -11.78 16.70 -4.05
C LEU A 216 -10.99 17.10 -5.33
N PRO A 217 -9.86 16.46 -5.67
CA PRO A 217 -8.98 16.88 -6.78
C PRO A 217 -9.33 16.24 -8.14
N TYR A 218 -10.53 15.66 -8.29
CA TYR A 218 -11.00 14.93 -9.47
C TYR A 218 -12.44 15.33 -9.79
N ASP A 219 -12.95 15.02 -10.99
CA ASP A 219 -14.37 15.23 -11.36
C ASP A 219 -15.22 13.95 -11.21
N ARG A 220 -14.57 12.79 -11.34
CA ARG A 220 -15.17 11.46 -11.18
C ARG A 220 -14.19 10.55 -10.45
N TYR A 221 -14.67 9.68 -9.56
CA TYR A 221 -13.85 8.67 -8.88
C TYR A 221 -14.43 7.26 -8.94
N VAL A 222 -13.58 6.25 -9.12
CA VAL A 222 -14.02 4.85 -9.24
C VAL A 222 -13.38 3.96 -8.18
N PHE A 223 -14.19 3.31 -7.36
CA PHE A 223 -13.76 2.24 -6.44
C PHE A 223 -13.94 0.89 -7.15
N LEU A 224 -12.84 0.27 -7.60
CA LEU A 224 -12.83 -1.05 -8.24
C LEU A 224 -12.65 -2.13 -7.18
N LEU A 225 -13.75 -2.70 -6.68
CA LEU A 225 -13.76 -3.72 -5.66
C LEU A 225 -13.83 -5.13 -6.27
N ALA A 226 -12.76 -5.90 -6.10
CA ALA A 226 -12.71 -7.32 -6.40
C ALA A 226 -12.92 -8.16 -5.14
N LEU A 227 -13.96 -9.00 -5.14
CA LEU A 227 -14.23 -9.96 -4.08
C LEU A 227 -13.56 -11.29 -4.41
N SER A 228 -12.50 -11.64 -3.69
CA SER A 228 -11.72 -12.86 -3.90
C SER A 228 -11.28 -13.47 -2.56
N PRO A 229 -11.45 -14.79 -2.35
CA PRO A 229 -11.01 -15.43 -1.11
C PRO A 229 -9.50 -15.40 -0.87
N SER A 230 -8.70 -15.17 -1.92
CA SER A 230 -7.25 -15.37 -1.91
C SER A 230 -6.43 -14.11 -2.20
N ILE A 231 -7.09 -12.96 -2.45
CA ILE A 231 -6.42 -11.72 -2.83
C ILE A 231 -6.91 -10.61 -1.89
N GLY A 232 -5.99 -9.84 -1.33
CA GLY A 232 -6.27 -8.75 -0.40
C GLY A 232 -5.51 -7.45 -0.73
N GLY A 233 -5.83 -6.38 0.00
CA GLY A 233 -5.18 -5.08 -0.07
C GLY A 233 -5.66 -4.22 -1.24
N GLY A 234 -5.07 -3.03 -1.40
CA GLY A 234 -5.46 -2.11 -2.47
C GLY A 234 -4.31 -1.51 -3.27
N THR A 235 -4.67 -0.67 -4.23
CA THR A 235 -3.75 0.19 -4.97
C THR A 235 -4.46 1.46 -5.34
N GLU A 236 -3.77 2.56 -5.09
CA GLU A 236 -4.22 3.91 -5.31
C GLU A 236 -3.99 4.36 -6.76
N HIS A 237 -4.87 5.22 -7.26
CA HIS A 237 -4.77 5.86 -8.57
C HIS A 237 -5.31 7.30 -8.51
N LEU A 238 -5.04 8.12 -9.53
CA LEU A 238 -5.38 9.55 -9.58
C LEU A 238 -6.86 9.83 -9.32
N ASN A 239 -7.72 8.98 -9.85
CA ASN A 239 -9.17 9.10 -9.74
C ASN A 239 -9.87 7.73 -9.61
N SER A 240 -9.16 6.76 -9.05
CA SER A 240 -9.71 5.47 -8.70
C SER A 240 -8.87 4.79 -7.63
N CYS A 241 -9.37 3.69 -7.10
CA CYS A 241 -8.52 2.72 -6.42
C CYS A 241 -9.01 1.31 -6.73
N VAL A 242 -8.07 0.36 -6.65
CA VAL A 242 -8.35 -1.07 -6.71
C VAL A 242 -8.39 -1.59 -5.29
N LEU A 243 -9.45 -2.30 -4.94
CA LEU A 243 -9.65 -2.88 -3.62
C LEU A 243 -9.87 -4.38 -3.79
N CYS A 244 -9.12 -5.20 -3.06
CA CYS A 244 -9.32 -6.64 -3.04
C CYS A 244 -9.68 -7.07 -1.62
N SER A 245 -10.76 -7.82 -1.46
CA SER A 245 -11.20 -8.29 -0.15
C SER A 245 -11.91 -9.63 -0.22
N HIS A 246 -11.98 -10.32 0.92
CA HIS A 246 -12.70 -11.57 1.03
C HIS A 246 -14.21 -11.35 0.83
N PRO A 247 -14.93 -12.21 0.08
CA PRO A 247 -16.36 -12.06 -0.21
C PRO A 247 -17.28 -11.87 0.99
N PHE A 248 -16.85 -12.37 2.16
CA PHE A 248 -17.63 -12.39 3.40
C PHE A 248 -17.15 -11.41 4.47
N VAL A 249 -16.24 -10.48 4.12
CA VAL A 249 -15.66 -9.49 5.04
C VAL A 249 -16.69 -8.60 5.74
N PHE A 250 -17.88 -8.46 5.16
CA PHE A 250 -18.90 -7.47 5.56
C PHE A 250 -19.74 -7.89 6.78
N ALA A 251 -19.74 -9.16 7.17
CA ALA A 251 -20.56 -9.65 8.28
C ALA A 251 -19.92 -9.45 9.66
N ASN A 252 -18.59 -9.58 9.76
CA ASN A 252 -17.89 -9.40 11.02
C ASN A 252 -17.53 -7.90 11.20
N PRO A 253 -17.94 -7.25 12.31
CA PRO A 253 -17.69 -5.82 12.51
C PRO A 253 -16.21 -5.41 12.47
N ASP A 254 -15.29 -6.26 12.96
CA ASP A 254 -13.86 -5.95 12.94
C ASP A 254 -13.26 -6.15 11.54
N SER A 255 -13.61 -7.23 10.84
CA SER A 255 -13.23 -7.42 9.44
C SER A 255 -13.75 -6.29 8.55
N TYR A 256 -15.01 -5.89 8.73
CA TYR A 256 -15.61 -4.80 7.96
C TYR A 256 -14.93 -3.46 8.24
N ARG A 257 -14.61 -3.18 9.51
CA ARG A 257 -13.84 -1.99 9.91
C ARG A 257 -12.45 -1.97 9.29
N SER A 258 -11.74 -3.10 9.26
CA SER A 258 -10.46 -3.20 8.56
C SER A 258 -10.60 -2.95 7.06
N PHE A 259 -11.69 -3.40 6.43
CA PHE A 259 -11.99 -3.09 5.04
C PHE A 259 -12.28 -1.59 4.81
N LEU A 260 -13.01 -0.93 5.71
CA LEU A 260 -13.16 0.53 5.68
C LEU A 260 -11.81 1.24 5.89
N GLY A 261 -10.90 0.67 6.67
CA GLY A 261 -9.53 1.16 6.84
C GLY A 261 -8.75 1.13 5.54
N LEU A 262 -8.87 0.02 4.80
CA LEU A 262 -8.29 -0.09 3.46
C LEU A 262 -8.88 0.98 2.51
N ILE A 263 -10.19 1.18 2.50
CA ILE A 263 -10.80 2.25 1.69
C ILE A 263 -10.25 3.63 2.10
N SER A 264 -10.15 3.91 3.39
CA SER A 264 -9.60 5.17 3.92
C SER A 264 -8.16 5.38 3.45
N HIS A 265 -7.32 4.34 3.51
CA HIS A 265 -5.94 4.35 3.06
C HIS A 265 -5.82 4.67 1.57
N GLU A 266 -6.46 3.88 0.71
CA GLU A 266 -6.36 4.05 -0.74
C GLU A 266 -6.99 5.37 -1.21
N PHE A 267 -8.04 5.84 -0.54
CA PHE A 267 -8.66 7.11 -0.87
C PHE A 267 -7.81 8.30 -0.41
N PHE A 268 -7.13 8.22 0.73
CA PHE A 268 -6.19 9.26 1.18
C PHE A 268 -5.05 9.45 0.19
N HIS A 269 -4.65 8.34 -0.45
CA HIS A 269 -3.66 8.39 -1.50
C HIS A 269 -4.06 9.19 -2.75
N THR A 270 -5.34 9.48 -2.94
CA THR A 270 -5.79 10.42 -3.97
C THR A 270 -5.07 11.76 -3.87
N TRP A 271 -4.79 12.23 -2.64
CA TRP A 271 -3.93 13.39 -2.41
C TRP A 271 -2.49 12.96 -2.20
N ASN A 272 -2.20 12.09 -1.23
CA ASN A 272 -0.83 11.66 -0.90
C ASN A 272 -0.67 10.16 -1.17
N VAL A 273 -0.39 9.69 -2.37
CA VAL A 273 0.77 10.10 -3.17
C VAL A 273 0.40 10.48 -4.62
N LYS A 274 -0.88 10.67 -4.95
CA LYS A 274 -1.26 10.95 -6.34
C LYS A 274 -1.18 12.43 -6.71
N GLN A 275 -1.59 13.36 -5.84
CA GLN A 275 -1.38 14.81 -6.06
C GLN A 275 -0.08 15.34 -5.43
N LEU A 276 0.31 14.84 -4.27
CA LEU A 276 1.50 15.22 -3.51
C LEU A 276 2.53 14.09 -3.64
N ARG A 277 3.57 14.29 -4.45
CA ARG A 277 4.55 13.25 -4.81
C ARG A 277 5.96 13.57 -4.32
N PRO A 278 6.72 12.58 -3.83
CA PRO A 278 8.18 12.69 -3.75
C PRO A 278 8.78 13.11 -5.09
N ALA A 279 9.83 13.92 -5.06
CA ALA A 279 10.47 14.45 -6.26
C ALA A 279 10.92 13.36 -7.24
N ALA A 280 11.40 12.23 -6.72
CA ALA A 280 11.84 11.09 -7.52
C ALA A 280 10.72 10.40 -8.32
N ILE A 281 9.45 10.60 -7.95
CA ILE A 281 8.30 10.02 -8.63
C ILE A 281 7.27 11.05 -9.08
N ASP A 282 7.58 12.35 -9.05
CA ASP A 282 6.69 13.39 -9.60
C ASP A 282 6.42 13.14 -11.10
N ARG A 283 7.45 12.68 -11.81
CA ARG A 283 7.35 12.01 -13.10
C ARG A 283 7.97 10.62 -13.02
N TYR A 284 7.23 9.59 -13.39
CA TYR A 284 7.72 8.22 -13.33
C TYR A 284 8.70 7.90 -14.47
N ASP A 285 9.84 7.29 -14.15
CA ASP A 285 10.60 6.50 -15.13
C ASP A 285 10.11 5.05 -15.08
N TRP A 286 9.25 4.68 -16.03
CA TRP A 286 8.69 3.32 -16.11
C TRP A 286 9.69 2.23 -16.48
N SER A 287 10.93 2.59 -16.85
CA SER A 287 11.95 1.64 -17.33
C SER A 287 12.91 1.13 -16.24
N ARG A 288 12.88 1.73 -15.04
CA ARG A 288 13.81 1.43 -13.94
C ARG A 288 13.22 1.79 -12.58
N GLU A 289 13.96 1.49 -11.52
CA GLU A 289 13.68 1.92 -10.15
C GLU A 289 13.72 3.46 -10.03
N ASN A 290 12.74 4.03 -9.31
CA ASN A 290 12.69 5.45 -8.97
C ASN A 290 12.94 5.61 -7.46
N TYR A 291 14.22 5.71 -7.09
CA TYR A 291 14.66 5.73 -5.68
C TYR A 291 14.22 7.02 -4.97
N ALA A 292 13.55 6.88 -3.82
CA ALA A 292 13.07 7.99 -2.99
C ALA A 292 13.37 7.71 -1.51
N LYS A 293 13.65 8.76 -0.73
CA LYS A 293 13.77 8.67 0.74
C LYS A 293 12.45 8.98 1.46
N GLU A 294 11.42 9.32 0.70
CA GLU A 294 10.17 9.90 1.17
C GLU A 294 9.01 8.89 1.21
N PHE A 295 9.20 7.61 0.88
CA PHE A 295 8.09 6.65 0.88
C PHE A 295 7.48 6.44 2.27
N TRP A 296 8.22 6.65 3.37
CA TRP A 296 7.62 6.71 4.70
C TRP A 296 6.61 7.86 4.87
N ILE A 297 6.74 8.95 4.11
CA ILE A 297 5.77 10.06 4.07
C ILE A 297 4.58 9.68 3.17
N ALA A 298 4.84 9.06 2.01
CA ALA A 298 3.77 8.61 1.12
C ALA A 298 2.89 7.52 1.76
N GLU A 299 3.50 6.58 2.47
CA GLU A 299 2.88 5.32 2.91
C GLU A 299 2.67 5.29 4.43
N GLY A 300 3.71 5.61 5.20
CA GLY A 300 3.65 5.62 6.67
C GLY A 300 2.78 6.74 7.23
N THR A 301 2.90 7.96 6.71
CA THR A 301 1.97 9.05 7.09
C THR A 301 0.53 8.74 6.68
N THR A 302 0.33 8.08 5.53
CA THR A 302 -1.01 7.60 5.13
C THR A 302 -1.53 6.54 6.11
N SER A 303 -0.68 5.63 6.57
CA SER A 303 -1.00 4.62 7.59
C SER A 303 -1.27 5.22 8.99
N TYR A 304 -0.83 6.44 9.25
CA TYR A 304 -1.26 7.19 10.44
C TYR A 304 -2.66 7.78 10.25
N TYR A 305 -2.93 8.31 9.05
CA TYR A 305 -4.20 8.96 8.75
C TYR A 305 -5.34 8.00 8.44
N ASP A 306 -5.10 6.79 7.95
CA ASP A 306 -6.19 5.87 7.60
C ASP A 306 -7.06 5.53 8.83
N ASP A 307 -6.46 5.16 9.96
CA ASP A 307 -7.10 4.90 11.24
C ASP A 307 -7.58 6.21 11.91
N LEU A 308 -6.77 7.28 11.86
CA LEU A 308 -7.17 8.57 12.46
C LEU A 308 -8.41 9.14 11.79
N LEU A 309 -8.45 9.14 10.46
CA LEU A 309 -9.59 9.65 9.69
C LEU A 309 -10.79 8.70 9.79
N LEU A 310 -10.59 7.39 10.00
CA LEU A 310 -11.69 6.51 10.39
C LEU A 310 -12.27 6.85 11.76
N ALA A 311 -11.43 7.18 12.75
CA ALA A 311 -11.90 7.67 14.05
C ALA A 311 -12.67 8.98 13.90
N ARG A 312 -12.14 9.94 13.13
CA ARG A 312 -12.82 11.21 12.85
C ARG A 312 -14.11 11.01 12.07
N ALA A 313 -14.15 10.05 11.16
CA ALA A 313 -15.35 9.60 10.46
C ALA A 313 -16.30 8.79 11.36
N GLY A 314 -16.01 8.61 12.65
CA GLY A 314 -16.86 7.91 13.62
C GLY A 314 -17.04 6.42 13.37
N TYR A 315 -16.08 5.78 12.68
CA TYR A 315 -16.02 4.34 12.52
C TYR A 315 -15.24 3.67 13.64
N LEU A 316 -14.31 4.37 14.29
CA LEU A 316 -13.62 3.90 15.50
C LEU A 316 -14.27 4.51 16.75
N SER A 317 -14.60 3.66 17.72
CA SER A 317 -14.91 4.15 19.07
C SER A 317 -13.62 4.65 19.71
N GLU A 318 -13.75 5.47 20.76
CA GLU A 318 -12.59 5.94 21.54
C GLU A 318 -11.69 4.78 21.99
N GLN A 319 -12.28 3.74 22.58
CA GLN A 319 -11.56 2.54 23.00
C GLN A 319 -10.80 1.90 21.82
N LYS A 320 -11.46 1.78 20.65
CA LYS A 320 -10.81 1.19 19.47
C LYS A 320 -9.67 2.06 18.96
N SER A 321 -9.79 3.38 19.03
CA SER A 321 -8.71 4.30 18.69
C SER A 321 -7.50 4.12 19.63
N LEU A 322 -7.73 3.96 20.94
CA LEU A 322 -6.64 3.69 21.89
C LEU A 322 -5.99 2.32 21.64
N GLU A 323 -6.78 1.30 21.30
CA GLU A 323 -6.28 -0.01 20.89
C GLU A 323 -5.37 0.09 19.66
N ARG A 324 -5.75 0.88 18.63
CA ARG A 324 -4.90 1.12 17.44
C ARG A 324 -3.59 1.81 17.78
N VAL A 325 -3.61 2.80 18.67
CA VAL A 325 -2.39 3.47 19.14
C VAL A 325 -1.48 2.48 19.87
N ALA A 326 -2.05 1.62 20.72
CA ALA A 326 -1.31 0.58 21.41
C ALA A 326 -0.71 -0.45 20.43
N GLU A 327 -1.46 -0.89 19.42
CA GLU A 327 -1.00 -1.79 18.36
C GLU A 327 0.19 -1.19 17.59
N MET A 328 0.11 0.08 17.20
CA MET A 328 1.20 0.81 16.55
C MET A 328 2.46 0.86 17.43
N ILE A 329 2.31 1.21 18.71
CA ILE A 329 3.44 1.27 19.64
C ILE A 329 4.07 -0.12 19.80
N ASN A 330 3.27 -1.14 20.08
CA ASN A 330 3.77 -2.49 20.30
C ASN A 330 4.47 -3.05 19.05
N ALA A 331 3.93 -2.82 17.86
CA ALA A 331 4.56 -3.23 16.61
C ALA A 331 5.91 -2.53 16.39
N ASP A 332 6.00 -1.24 16.73
CA ASP A 332 7.22 -0.45 16.61
C ASP A 332 8.34 -0.96 17.52
N VAL A 333 8.07 -1.13 18.83
CA VAL A 333 9.08 -1.60 19.79
C VAL A 333 9.42 -3.08 19.64
N ALA A 334 8.49 -3.92 19.19
CA ALA A 334 8.73 -5.35 19.04
C ALA A 334 9.65 -5.69 17.85
N ARG A 335 9.76 -4.81 16.85
CA ARG A 335 10.49 -5.07 15.61
C ARG A 335 11.97 -4.66 15.73
N PRO A 336 12.93 -5.61 15.78
CA PRO A 336 14.35 -5.25 15.93
C PRO A 336 14.91 -4.45 14.73
N GLY A 337 14.35 -4.64 13.54
CA GLY A 337 14.76 -3.89 12.34
C GLY A 337 14.69 -2.37 12.51
N ASN A 338 13.76 -1.86 13.32
CA ASN A 338 13.60 -0.43 13.61
C ASN A 338 14.81 0.19 14.34
N THR A 339 15.69 -0.63 14.92
CA THR A 339 16.94 -0.20 15.57
C THR A 339 18.16 -0.30 14.66
N ARG A 340 17.98 -0.73 13.40
CA ARG A 340 19.06 -1.05 12.46
C ARG A 340 19.02 -0.28 11.14
N GLN A 341 17.84 0.17 10.72
CA GLN A 341 17.65 0.86 9.46
C GLN A 341 16.79 2.11 9.67
N SER A 342 17.19 3.25 9.13
CA SER A 342 16.38 4.48 9.22
C SER A 342 15.16 4.43 8.30
N LEU A 343 14.21 5.36 8.46
CA LEU A 343 13.07 5.47 7.55
C LEU A 343 13.49 5.89 6.14
N THR A 344 14.51 6.73 6.03
CA THR A 344 15.02 7.18 4.72
C THR A 344 15.77 6.07 4.00
N GLU A 345 16.52 5.23 4.72
CA GLU A 345 17.13 4.01 4.18
C GLU A 345 16.08 2.97 3.78
N ALA A 346 15.06 2.75 4.61
CA ALA A 346 13.98 1.80 4.30
C ALA A 346 13.18 2.22 3.07
N SER A 347 12.89 3.52 2.93
CA SER A 347 12.25 4.08 1.74
C SER A 347 13.13 3.91 0.50
N TYR A 348 14.42 4.22 0.61
CA TYR A 348 15.35 4.11 -0.52
C TYR A 348 15.47 2.66 -1.00
N ASP A 349 15.59 1.72 -0.07
CA ASP A 349 15.73 0.29 -0.36
C ASP A 349 14.40 -0.42 -0.68
N ALA A 350 13.26 0.30 -0.73
CA ALA A 350 11.95 -0.32 -1.03
C ALA A 350 12.02 -1.20 -2.29
N TRP A 351 12.74 -0.76 -3.33
CA TRP A 351 12.96 -1.50 -4.58
C TRP A 351 13.56 -2.89 -4.43
N ILE A 352 14.34 -3.11 -3.36
CA ILE A 352 15.04 -4.38 -3.11
C ILE A 352 14.51 -5.12 -1.89
N LYS A 353 13.71 -4.50 -1.02
CA LYS A 353 13.23 -5.07 0.26
C LYS A 353 11.71 -5.17 0.36
N TYR A 354 10.95 -4.34 -0.36
CA TYR A 354 9.48 -4.33 -0.27
C TYR A 354 8.88 -5.68 -0.66
N GLY A 355 7.91 -6.14 0.14
CA GLY A 355 7.20 -7.40 -0.07
C GLY A 355 8.04 -8.66 0.14
N LYS A 356 9.29 -8.54 0.60
CA LYS A 356 10.08 -9.69 1.06
C LYS A 356 9.76 -9.96 2.51
N GLU A 357 8.94 -10.97 2.76
CA GLU A 357 8.56 -11.39 4.11
C GLU A 357 9.61 -12.31 4.73
N GLY A 358 9.54 -12.49 6.05
CA GLY A 358 10.31 -13.48 6.79
C GLY A 358 11.26 -12.88 7.84
N GLN A 359 12.04 -13.77 8.45
CA GLN A 359 12.90 -13.44 9.59
C GLN A 359 13.94 -12.35 9.27
N HIS A 360 14.49 -12.33 8.05
CA HIS A 360 15.42 -11.28 7.64
C HIS A 360 14.77 -9.89 7.72
N ALA A 361 13.60 -9.74 7.08
CA ALA A 361 12.89 -8.47 7.06
C ALA A 361 12.51 -8.02 8.47
N TYR A 362 11.92 -8.90 9.29
CA TYR A 362 11.50 -8.54 10.65
C TYR A 362 12.67 -8.09 11.54
N ASN A 363 13.83 -8.75 11.44
CA ASN A 363 14.97 -8.50 12.33
C ASN A 363 15.93 -7.41 11.84
N PHE A 364 15.98 -7.13 10.54
CA PHE A 364 17.02 -6.27 9.96
C PHE A 364 16.48 -5.12 9.11
N GLU A 365 15.18 -5.06 8.86
CA GLU A 365 14.58 -4.04 8.00
C GLU A 365 13.50 -3.28 8.75
N THR A 366 13.47 -1.97 8.56
CA THR A 366 12.40 -1.11 9.08
C THR A 366 11.20 -1.19 8.15
N ASP A 367 10.03 -1.47 8.73
CA ASP A 367 8.77 -1.32 7.99
C ASP A 367 8.42 0.16 7.91
N TYR A 368 8.63 0.78 6.74
CA TYR A 368 8.38 2.20 6.55
C TYR A 368 6.89 2.57 6.57
N TYR A 369 5.95 1.59 6.55
CA TYR A 369 4.55 1.82 6.87
C TYR A 369 4.37 1.98 8.37
N GLY A 370 4.64 0.93 9.16
CA GLY A 370 4.43 0.94 10.61
C GLY A 370 5.29 1.96 11.35
N ARG A 371 6.61 1.97 11.10
CA ARG A 371 7.52 2.97 11.71
C ARG A 371 7.22 4.38 11.18
N GLY A 372 6.82 4.51 9.92
CA GLY A 372 6.42 5.80 9.36
C GLY A 372 5.17 6.36 10.04
N ALA A 373 4.17 5.51 10.31
CA ALA A 373 2.99 5.90 11.09
C ALA A 373 3.35 6.32 12.53
N ALA A 374 4.24 5.57 13.18
CA ALA A 374 4.75 5.89 14.52
C ALA A 374 5.47 7.25 14.57
N VAL A 375 6.32 7.54 13.60
CA VAL A 375 7.02 8.83 13.48
C VAL A 375 6.04 9.95 13.12
N SER A 376 5.03 9.69 12.29
CA SER A 376 3.99 10.67 11.96
C SER A 376 3.11 11.02 13.17
N PHE A 377 2.75 10.04 14.01
CA PHE A 377 2.12 10.31 15.30
C PHE A 377 3.04 11.16 16.20
N ALA A 378 4.33 10.79 16.29
CA ALA A 378 5.29 11.54 17.11
C ALA A 378 5.45 12.99 16.64
N LEU A 379 5.44 13.22 15.32
CA LEU A 379 5.50 14.56 14.73
C LEU A 379 4.22 15.34 15.04
N ASP A 380 3.03 14.75 14.89
CA ASP A 380 1.77 15.40 15.23
C ASP A 380 1.73 15.83 16.70
N MET A 381 2.07 14.93 17.62
CA MET A 381 2.13 15.25 19.05
C MET A 381 3.16 16.34 19.37
N THR A 382 4.30 16.33 18.67
CA THR A 382 5.35 17.36 18.83
C THR A 382 4.85 18.74 18.38
N ILE A 383 4.21 18.82 17.21
CA ILE A 383 3.64 20.08 16.68
C ILE A 383 2.53 20.60 17.61
N ARG A 384 1.62 19.72 18.05
CA ARG A 384 0.56 20.10 19.00
C ARG A 384 1.14 20.63 20.30
N LYS A 385 2.18 20.00 20.83
CA LYS A 385 2.84 20.49 22.04
C LYS A 385 3.50 21.87 21.84
N LEU A 386 4.25 22.05 20.76
CA LEU A 386 4.97 23.30 20.47
C LEU A 386 4.05 24.48 20.17
N THR A 387 2.86 24.19 19.64
CA THR A 387 1.89 25.20 19.23
C THR A 387 0.71 25.32 20.18
N GLU A 388 0.75 24.69 21.35
CA GLU A 388 -0.35 24.65 22.33
C GLU A 388 -1.68 24.22 21.67
N ASN A 389 -1.62 23.16 20.86
CA ASN A 389 -2.71 22.54 20.10
C ASN A 389 -3.37 23.46 19.05
N ARG A 390 -2.72 24.56 18.65
CA ARG A 390 -3.19 25.41 17.54
C ARG A 390 -2.90 24.84 16.17
N LYS A 391 -1.87 23.99 16.06
CA LYS A 391 -1.44 23.32 14.81
C LYS A 391 -1.18 21.84 15.04
N SER A 392 -1.17 21.10 13.94
CA SER A 392 -1.01 19.64 13.92
C SER A 392 -0.31 19.18 12.64
N LEU A 393 -0.08 17.88 12.51
CA LEU A 393 0.36 17.30 11.25
C LEU A 393 -0.64 17.56 10.10
N ASP A 394 -1.92 17.78 10.39
CA ASP A 394 -2.94 18.13 9.37
C ASP A 394 -2.50 19.41 8.61
N ASP A 395 -2.01 20.42 9.35
CA ASP A 395 -1.57 21.68 8.78
C ASP A 395 -0.33 21.50 7.89
N VAL A 396 0.58 20.61 8.29
CA VAL A 396 1.76 20.26 7.49
C VAL A 396 1.34 19.62 6.17
N MET A 397 0.46 18.61 6.20
CA MET A 397 0.03 17.92 4.98
C MET A 397 -0.67 18.86 3.99
N ARG A 398 -1.54 19.76 4.49
CA ARG A 398 -2.18 20.79 3.66
C ARG A 398 -1.16 21.76 3.06
N ALA A 399 -0.19 22.22 3.86
CA ALA A 399 0.87 23.11 3.39
C ALA A 399 1.78 22.44 2.35
N MET A 400 2.10 21.16 2.55
CA MET A 400 2.85 20.33 1.60
C MET A 400 2.10 20.24 0.27
N LEU A 401 0.82 19.86 0.28
CA LEU A 401 0.00 19.75 -0.93
C LEU A 401 -0.09 21.09 -1.69
N ALA A 402 -0.27 22.20 -0.97
CA ALA A 402 -0.34 23.52 -1.56
C ALA A 402 0.99 23.96 -2.21
N LYS A 403 2.12 23.59 -1.61
CA LYS A 403 3.46 23.98 -2.08
C LYS A 403 4.00 23.06 -3.19
N PHE A 404 3.66 21.77 -3.13
CA PHE A 404 4.16 20.74 -4.05
C PHE A 404 3.03 19.99 -4.77
N PRO A 405 2.17 20.71 -5.53
CA PRO A 405 1.18 20.04 -6.36
C PRO A 405 1.84 19.24 -7.49
N ARG A 406 1.19 18.17 -7.93
CA ARG A 406 1.66 17.24 -8.97
C ARG A 406 2.19 17.96 -10.21
N GLY A 407 3.32 17.48 -10.73
CA GLY A 407 3.94 17.97 -11.96
C GLY A 407 4.72 19.27 -11.78
N ARG A 408 5.03 19.64 -10.53
CA ARG A 408 5.83 20.83 -10.17
C ARG A 408 7.14 20.47 -9.47
N GLY A 409 7.64 19.25 -9.66
CA GLY A 409 8.95 18.80 -9.18
C GLY A 409 8.92 17.93 -7.93
N GLY A 410 7.74 17.78 -7.28
CA GLY A 410 7.57 17.00 -6.05
C GLY A 410 8.35 17.55 -4.84
N TYR A 411 8.31 16.82 -3.73
CA TYR A 411 8.96 17.21 -2.47
C TYR A 411 10.12 16.28 -2.09
N THR A 412 11.02 16.78 -1.24
CA THR A 412 12.06 16.00 -0.57
C THR A 412 11.81 15.88 0.93
N VAL A 413 12.54 15.01 1.63
CA VAL A 413 12.53 14.97 3.11
C VAL A 413 12.86 16.34 3.72
N ALA A 414 13.81 17.08 3.14
CA ALA A 414 14.19 18.40 3.61
C ALA A 414 13.07 19.44 3.47
N ASP A 415 12.26 19.33 2.40
CA ASP A 415 11.08 20.18 2.22
C ASP A 415 10.00 19.89 3.27
N PHE A 416 9.77 18.60 3.55
CA PHE A 416 8.82 18.16 4.57
C PHE A 416 9.25 18.62 5.97
N GLN A 417 10.54 18.50 6.30
CA GLN A 417 11.11 19.04 7.52
C GLN A 417 10.89 20.55 7.60
N LYS A 418 11.26 21.29 6.54
CA LYS A 418 11.15 22.75 6.52
C LYS A 418 9.71 23.22 6.75
N ILE A 419 8.73 22.63 6.06
CA ILE A 419 7.32 22.97 6.29
C ILE A 419 6.89 22.61 7.71
N SER A 420 7.33 21.46 8.23
CA SER A 420 7.02 21.06 9.61
C SER A 420 7.56 22.07 10.62
N GLU A 421 8.78 22.58 10.42
CA GLU A 421 9.38 23.63 11.25
C GLU A 421 8.63 24.97 11.14
N GLU A 422 8.25 25.38 9.93
CA GLU A 422 7.44 26.58 9.67
C GLU A 422 6.09 26.51 10.41
N ILE A 423 5.43 25.35 10.40
CA ILE A 423 4.15 25.12 11.09
C ILE A 423 4.32 25.02 12.61
N ALA A 424 5.38 24.36 13.08
CA ALA A 424 5.67 24.21 14.50
C ALA A 424 6.14 25.52 15.16
N GLY A 425 6.70 26.45 14.38
CA GLY A 425 7.31 27.69 14.88
C GLY A 425 8.63 27.46 15.62
N ALA A 426 9.26 26.30 15.45
CA ALA A 426 10.52 25.92 16.08
C ALA A 426 11.29 24.92 15.19
N SER A 427 12.61 24.81 15.39
CA SER A 427 13.38 23.79 14.68
C SER A 427 13.01 22.38 15.15
N LEU A 428 12.93 21.47 14.19
CA LEU A 428 12.66 20.04 14.35
C LEU A 428 13.86 19.23 13.89
N LYS A 429 15.03 19.84 13.64
CA LYS A 429 16.22 19.14 13.15
C LYS A 429 16.54 17.88 13.96
N GLN A 430 16.60 17.99 15.28
CA GLN A 430 16.90 16.84 16.14
C GLN A 430 15.84 15.73 16.01
N PHE A 431 14.57 16.07 15.83
CA PHE A 431 13.50 15.09 15.60
C PHE A 431 13.76 14.29 14.31
N PHE A 432 14.11 14.97 13.22
CA PHE A 432 14.41 14.31 11.94
C PHE A 432 15.71 13.50 12.02
N ASP A 433 16.76 14.05 12.63
CA ASP A 433 18.03 13.35 12.84
C ASP A 433 17.82 12.06 13.67
N ASP A 434 16.96 12.09 14.69
CA ASP A 434 16.75 10.95 15.59
C ASP A 434 15.82 9.88 15.01
N TYR A 435 14.71 10.29 14.39
CA TYR A 435 13.61 9.37 14.09
C TYR A 435 13.38 9.13 12.58
N VAL A 436 13.91 9.99 11.71
CA VAL A 436 13.76 9.88 10.25
C VAL A 436 15.04 9.36 9.62
N ASP A 437 16.16 10.04 9.86
CA ASP A 437 17.49 9.62 9.39
C ASP A 437 18.24 8.75 10.41
N GLY A 438 17.77 8.73 11.66
CA GLY A 438 18.27 7.89 12.74
C GLY A 438 17.34 6.74 13.11
N VAL A 439 17.73 6.02 14.16
CA VAL A 439 17.02 4.85 14.71
C VAL A 439 16.77 4.99 16.21
N SER A 440 16.76 6.22 16.71
CA SER A 440 16.55 6.51 18.13
C SER A 440 15.17 6.00 18.58
N PRO A 441 15.04 5.46 19.81
CA PRO A 441 13.76 5.01 20.33
C PRO A 441 12.79 6.19 20.52
N ILE A 442 11.54 6.02 20.10
CA ILE A 442 10.51 7.06 20.21
C ILE A 442 10.13 7.25 21.69
N PRO A 443 10.07 8.50 22.21
CA PRO A 443 9.76 8.77 23.62
C PRO A 443 8.25 8.72 23.88
N TRP A 444 7.67 7.53 23.76
CA TRP A 444 6.23 7.28 23.78
C TRP A 444 5.48 7.94 24.95
N ASP A 445 5.99 7.82 26.18
CA ASP A 445 5.30 8.37 27.36
C ASP A 445 5.19 9.90 27.32
N LYS A 446 6.23 10.58 26.79
CA LYS A 446 6.21 12.04 26.63
C LYS A 446 5.22 12.50 25.56
N LEU A 447 5.05 11.69 24.51
CA LEU A 447 4.16 11.99 23.38
C LEU A 447 2.70 11.72 23.75
N LEU A 448 2.41 10.61 24.41
CA LEU A 448 1.07 10.27 24.88
C LEU A 448 0.55 11.28 25.92
N ALA A 449 1.42 11.77 26.80
CA ALA A 449 1.06 12.81 27.77
C ALA A 449 0.61 14.15 27.13
N VAL A 450 0.91 14.40 25.85
CA VAL A 450 0.41 15.57 25.12
C VAL A 450 -1.12 15.55 25.04
N VAL A 451 -1.70 14.37 24.85
CA VAL A 451 -3.14 14.12 24.72
C VAL A 451 -3.76 13.47 25.96
N GLY A 452 -3.06 13.49 27.10
CA GLY A 452 -3.54 12.91 28.36
C GLY A 452 -3.66 11.39 28.35
N LEU A 453 -2.80 10.72 27.58
CA LEU A 453 -2.73 9.27 27.52
C LEU A 453 -1.47 8.76 28.23
N GLU A 454 -1.53 7.52 28.68
CA GLU A 454 -0.40 6.79 29.24
C GLU A 454 -0.42 5.32 28.79
N ARG A 455 0.71 4.64 29.00
CA ARG A 455 0.85 3.20 28.71
C ARG A 455 0.78 2.42 30.00
N GLU A 456 0.08 1.30 29.93
CA GLU A 456 0.06 0.31 30.99
C GLU A 456 0.37 -1.07 30.41
N PRO A 457 0.97 -1.98 31.19
CA PRO A 457 1.10 -3.38 30.78
C PRO A 457 -0.27 -3.97 30.39
N LYS A 458 -0.32 -4.63 29.23
CA LYS A 458 -1.55 -5.31 28.77
C LYS A 458 -1.88 -6.50 29.66
N ILE A 459 -0.86 -7.18 30.16
CA ILE A 459 -0.95 -8.27 31.14
C ILE A 459 -0.25 -7.80 32.40
N ALA A 460 -0.91 -7.97 33.56
CA ALA A 460 -0.40 -7.50 34.85
C ALA A 460 0.92 -8.19 35.27
N GLU A 461 1.06 -9.48 34.95
CA GLU A 461 2.27 -10.25 35.18
C GLU A 461 2.95 -10.56 33.84
N GLN A 462 4.23 -10.21 33.72
CA GLN A 462 4.99 -10.53 32.51
C GLN A 462 5.14 -12.05 32.38
N GLN A 463 5.00 -12.52 31.14
CA GLN A 463 5.20 -13.93 30.81
C GLN A 463 6.56 -14.07 30.13
N PRO A 464 7.36 -15.11 30.48
CA PRO A 464 8.57 -15.37 29.75
C PRO A 464 8.24 -15.73 28.31
N TRP A 465 9.22 -15.59 27.42
CA TRP A 465 9.04 -15.91 26.02
C TRP A 465 10.29 -16.56 25.43
N LEU A 466 10.09 -17.28 24.32
CA LEU A 466 11.17 -17.82 23.51
C LEU A 466 11.61 -16.83 22.42
N GLY A 467 10.71 -15.92 21.99
CA GLY A 467 10.89 -15.10 20.78
C GLY A 467 10.77 -15.86 19.47
N LEU A 468 9.84 -16.84 19.44
CA LEU A 468 9.50 -17.62 18.25
C LEU A 468 8.08 -17.31 17.79
N ALA A 469 7.88 -17.30 16.47
CA ALA A 469 6.57 -17.51 15.86
C ALA A 469 6.53 -18.89 15.21
N THR A 470 5.40 -19.58 15.32
CA THR A 470 5.22 -20.92 14.79
C THR A 470 3.90 -21.06 14.04
N VAL A 471 3.87 -21.98 13.08
CA VAL A 471 2.66 -22.39 12.37
C VAL A 471 2.54 -23.91 12.39
N ASP A 472 1.31 -24.39 12.47
CA ASP A 472 0.99 -25.81 12.38
C ASP A 472 0.67 -26.19 10.93
N GLU A 473 1.47 -27.08 10.34
CA GLU A 473 1.30 -27.61 8.99
C GLU A 473 1.00 -29.11 9.07
N GLY A 474 -0.29 -29.46 9.03
CA GLY A 474 -0.72 -30.82 9.32
C GLY A 474 -0.29 -31.22 10.74
N GLN A 475 0.52 -32.27 10.89
CA GLN A 475 1.05 -32.73 12.19
C GLN A 475 2.43 -32.16 12.55
N ARG A 476 2.95 -31.19 11.78
CA ARG A 476 4.25 -30.52 12.03
C ARG A 476 4.03 -29.14 12.63
N THR A 477 4.91 -28.71 13.53
CA THR A 477 4.89 -27.35 14.10
C THR A 477 6.17 -26.68 13.66
N ARG A 478 6.07 -25.77 12.69
CA ARG A 478 7.22 -25.17 12.02
C ARG A 478 7.49 -23.78 12.57
N VAL A 479 8.75 -23.46 12.83
CA VAL A 479 9.18 -22.10 13.16
C VAL A 479 9.09 -21.23 11.91
N THR A 480 8.36 -20.12 12.01
CA THR A 480 8.20 -19.13 10.93
C THR A 480 9.02 -17.87 11.16
N ASN A 481 9.35 -17.57 12.41
CA ASN A 481 10.21 -16.44 12.76
C ASN A 481 10.97 -16.71 14.07
N VAL A 482 12.20 -16.19 14.15
CA VAL A 482 13.01 -16.15 15.38
C VAL A 482 13.47 -14.72 15.58
N VAL A 483 12.99 -14.06 16.64
CA VAL A 483 13.22 -12.63 16.88
C VAL A 483 14.67 -12.40 17.32
N ALA A 484 15.39 -11.50 16.65
CA ALA A 484 16.76 -11.17 17.01
C ALA A 484 16.85 -10.65 18.45
N GLY A 485 17.84 -11.13 19.21
CA GLY A 485 18.00 -10.80 20.64
C GLY A 485 17.15 -11.65 21.59
N SER A 486 16.24 -12.48 21.09
CA SER A 486 15.43 -13.38 21.93
C SER A 486 16.21 -14.58 22.48
N PRO A 487 15.67 -15.28 23.51
CA PRO A 487 16.26 -16.51 24.02
C PRO A 487 16.47 -17.60 22.96
N ALA A 488 15.49 -17.83 22.08
CA ALA A 488 15.61 -18.85 21.04
C ALA A 488 16.62 -18.45 19.96
N TYR A 489 16.75 -17.16 19.65
CA TYR A 489 17.80 -16.65 18.76
C TYR A 489 19.19 -16.91 19.34
N ALA A 490 19.40 -16.61 20.62
CA ALA A 490 20.66 -16.85 21.30
C ALA A 490 21.03 -18.34 21.37
N ALA A 491 20.03 -19.22 21.50
CA ALA A 491 20.22 -20.67 21.49
C ALA A 491 20.47 -21.28 20.10
N GLY A 492 20.26 -20.52 19.01
CA GLY A 492 20.47 -20.99 17.64
C GLY A 492 19.30 -21.79 17.05
N VAL A 493 18.08 -21.61 17.58
CA VAL A 493 16.85 -22.03 16.91
C VAL A 493 16.71 -21.24 15.61
N ASP A 494 16.24 -21.89 14.56
CA ASP A 494 16.25 -21.34 13.20
C ASP A 494 14.88 -21.45 12.54
N ILE A 495 14.66 -20.63 11.50
CA ILE A 495 13.47 -20.74 10.67
C ILE A 495 13.40 -22.11 10.03
N ASN A 496 12.17 -22.62 9.87
CA ASN A 496 11.88 -23.96 9.36
C ASN A 496 12.27 -25.13 10.26
N ASP A 497 12.81 -24.87 11.47
CA ASP A 497 12.87 -25.92 12.49
C ASP A 497 11.47 -26.48 12.75
N GLU A 498 11.35 -27.81 12.71
CA GLU A 498 10.13 -28.51 13.12
C GLU A 498 10.21 -28.81 14.61
N ILE A 499 9.44 -28.10 15.42
CA ILE A 499 9.34 -28.32 16.86
C ILE A 499 8.61 -29.63 17.13
N LEU A 500 9.28 -30.52 17.87
CA LEU A 500 8.74 -31.81 18.27
C LEU A 500 8.27 -31.77 19.72
N ALA A 501 9.10 -31.26 20.62
CA ALA A 501 8.85 -31.33 22.05
C ALA A 501 9.45 -30.15 22.83
N LEU A 502 8.78 -29.80 23.93
CA LEU A 502 9.26 -28.92 24.99
C LEU A 502 9.41 -29.74 26.27
N ASN A 503 10.60 -29.77 26.87
CA ASN A 503 10.92 -30.56 28.06
C ASN A 503 10.55 -32.05 27.93
N GLY A 504 10.74 -32.62 26.73
CA GLY A 504 10.44 -34.03 26.44
C GLY A 504 8.97 -34.34 26.13
N TYR A 505 8.08 -33.35 26.21
CA TYR A 505 6.65 -33.53 25.87
C TYR A 505 6.34 -32.94 24.51
N ARG A 506 5.58 -33.69 23.69
CA ARG A 506 5.10 -33.18 22.40
C ARG A 506 4.35 -31.85 22.59
N VAL A 507 4.58 -30.93 21.67
CA VAL A 507 4.00 -29.58 21.70
C VAL A 507 3.56 -29.15 20.31
N ARG A 508 2.51 -28.33 20.26
CA ARG A 508 1.95 -27.70 19.05
C ARG A 508 2.03 -26.19 19.17
N SER A 509 1.77 -25.44 18.10
CA SER A 509 1.89 -23.97 18.13
C SER A 509 1.08 -23.33 19.27
N ALA A 510 -0.17 -23.74 19.45
CA ALA A 510 -1.04 -23.22 20.50
C ALA A 510 -0.53 -23.59 21.92
N ASP A 511 -0.08 -24.84 22.11
CA ASP A 511 0.38 -25.36 23.40
C ASP A 511 1.76 -24.83 23.79
N LEU A 512 2.60 -24.47 22.81
CA LEU A 512 3.94 -23.97 23.07
C LEU A 512 3.87 -22.65 23.83
N ARG A 513 3.03 -21.73 23.35
CA ARG A 513 2.87 -20.42 23.99
C ARG A 513 2.28 -20.55 25.39
N SER A 514 1.24 -21.36 25.57
CA SER A 514 0.61 -21.53 26.88
C SER A 514 1.54 -22.18 27.90
N ARG A 515 2.30 -23.21 27.52
CA ARG A 515 3.27 -23.85 28.44
C ARG A 515 4.41 -22.93 28.83
N ILE A 516 4.93 -22.14 27.90
CA ILE A 516 5.97 -21.15 28.22
C ILE A 516 5.42 -20.08 29.17
N ALA A 517 4.17 -19.65 29.00
CA ALA A 517 3.53 -18.67 29.88
C ALA A 517 3.38 -19.13 31.35
N GLU A 518 3.41 -20.44 31.62
CA GLU A 518 3.35 -21.01 32.98
C GLU A 518 4.73 -21.09 33.67
N MET A 519 5.81 -20.80 32.95
CA MET A 519 7.19 -20.90 33.42
C MET A 519 7.69 -19.57 34.00
N LYS A 520 8.90 -19.58 34.56
CA LYS A 520 9.52 -18.39 35.19
C LYS A 520 10.65 -17.80 34.36
N ASP A 521 10.90 -16.51 34.58
CA ASP A 521 12.13 -15.87 34.12
C ASP A 521 13.37 -16.60 34.67
N GLY A 522 14.38 -16.80 33.82
CA GLY A 522 15.59 -17.55 34.13
C GLY A 522 15.43 -19.08 34.14
N GLU A 523 14.22 -19.61 33.96
CA GLU A 523 14.01 -21.06 33.87
C GLU A 523 14.60 -21.61 32.57
N LYS A 524 15.26 -22.77 32.66
CA LYS A 524 15.84 -23.44 31.48
C LYS A 524 14.86 -24.46 30.92
N VAL A 525 14.60 -24.38 29.63
CA VAL A 525 13.79 -25.34 28.89
C VAL A 525 14.61 -26.06 27.83
N LYS A 526 14.20 -27.28 27.51
CA LYS A 526 14.79 -28.08 26.43
C LYS A 526 13.82 -28.14 25.25
N LEU A 527 14.18 -27.48 24.15
CA LEU A 527 13.43 -27.50 22.90
C LEU A 527 14.04 -28.55 21.96
N THR A 528 13.24 -29.54 21.56
CA THR A 528 13.65 -30.60 20.63
C THR A 528 13.05 -30.34 19.26
N VAL A 529 13.87 -30.31 18.22
CA VAL A 529 13.45 -30.00 16.85
C VAL A 529 14.05 -30.96 15.83
N PHE A 530 13.45 -31.06 14.65
CA PHE A 530 14.15 -31.50 13.44
C PHE A 530 14.60 -30.29 12.62
N ARG A 531 15.88 -30.28 12.24
CA ARG A 531 16.44 -29.40 11.20
C ARG A 531 17.08 -30.23 10.13
N ASP A 532 16.64 -30.09 8.88
CA ASP A 532 17.14 -30.89 7.74
C ASP A 532 17.14 -32.40 8.05
N SER A 533 16.04 -32.89 8.64
CA SER A 533 15.88 -34.28 9.11
C SER A 533 16.87 -34.74 10.20
N ARG A 534 17.62 -33.83 10.82
CA ARG A 534 18.49 -34.12 11.97
C ARG A 534 17.85 -33.63 13.26
N LEU A 535 17.77 -34.53 14.23
CA LEU A 535 17.29 -34.18 15.56
C LEU A 535 18.29 -33.24 16.23
N ARG A 536 17.81 -32.13 16.76
CA ARG A 536 18.58 -31.16 17.54
C ARG A 536 17.86 -30.86 18.84
N GLU A 537 18.64 -30.55 19.86
CA GLU A 537 18.14 -30.16 21.17
C GLU A 537 18.80 -28.85 21.57
N PHE A 538 17.99 -27.90 22.00
CA PHE A 538 18.43 -26.58 22.45
C PHE A 538 18.05 -26.41 23.92
N GLU A 539 19.03 -26.11 24.76
CA GLU A 539 18.77 -25.60 26.11
C GLU A 539 18.62 -24.09 26.04
N ILE A 540 17.46 -23.59 26.43
CA ILE A 540 17.09 -22.18 26.30
C ILE A 540 16.76 -21.65 27.68
N GLU A 541 17.46 -20.62 28.13
CA GLU A 541 17.11 -19.89 29.35
C GLU A 541 16.05 -18.85 29.01
N LEU A 542 14.85 -19.02 29.57
CA LEU A 542 13.74 -18.11 29.35
C LEU A 542 14.03 -16.74 29.93
N LYS A 543 13.58 -15.71 29.22
CA LYS A 543 13.62 -14.33 29.68
C LYS A 543 12.26 -13.68 29.54
N TYR A 544 12.00 -12.60 30.25
CA TYR A 544 10.95 -11.68 29.88
C TYR A 544 11.30 -10.91 28.60
N PRO A 545 10.30 -10.52 27.78
CA PRO A 545 10.53 -9.60 26.67
C PRO A 545 10.95 -8.23 27.20
N ASP A 546 11.95 -7.61 26.56
CA ASP A 546 12.41 -6.26 26.92
C ASP A 546 11.29 -5.21 26.81
N TYR A 547 10.34 -5.45 25.89
CA TYR A 547 9.16 -4.64 25.67
C TYR A 547 7.91 -5.51 25.72
N PRO A 548 7.30 -5.71 26.91
CA PRO A 548 6.04 -6.43 27.01
C PRO A 548 4.91 -5.63 26.33
N ASP A 549 3.92 -6.33 25.78
CA ASP A 549 2.74 -5.71 25.16
C ASP A 549 2.10 -4.69 26.11
N GLN A 550 1.91 -3.47 25.62
CA GLN A 550 1.26 -2.38 26.33
C GLN A 550 -0.19 -2.20 25.83
N LYS A 551 -1.04 -1.64 26.69
CA LYS A 551 -2.29 -0.97 26.30
C LYS A 551 -2.12 0.53 26.53
N VAL A 552 -2.91 1.32 25.81
CA VAL A 552 -2.96 2.78 26.00
C VAL A 552 -4.26 3.13 26.69
N VAL A 553 -4.17 3.95 27.74
CA VAL A 553 -5.31 4.38 28.55
C VAL A 553 -5.26 5.90 28.73
N LYS A 554 -6.37 6.48 29.19
CA LYS A 554 -6.38 7.88 29.64
C LYS A 554 -5.77 7.97 31.03
N THR A 555 -5.04 9.06 31.29
CA THR A 555 -4.54 9.36 32.63
C THR A 555 -5.68 9.63 33.61
N GLU A 556 -5.51 9.24 34.87
CA GLU A 556 -6.47 9.51 35.94
C GLU A 556 -5.87 10.48 36.99
N PRO A 557 -6.44 11.69 37.20
CA PRO A 557 -7.61 12.25 36.53
C PRO A 557 -7.31 12.74 35.10
N PHE A 558 -8.30 12.63 34.20
CA PHE A 558 -8.17 13.13 32.83
C PHE A 558 -8.45 14.63 32.77
N ALA A 559 -7.38 15.44 32.82
CA ALA A 559 -7.48 16.90 32.90
C ALA A 559 -8.19 17.54 31.69
N ASP A 560 -8.96 18.61 31.92
CA ASP A 560 -9.81 19.26 30.92
C ASP A 560 -9.03 19.80 29.70
N ASP A 561 -7.83 20.34 29.94
CA ASP A 561 -6.94 20.81 28.87
C ASP A 561 -6.53 19.66 27.96
N LYS A 562 -6.20 18.50 28.53
CA LYS A 562 -5.88 17.27 27.79
C LYS A 562 -7.08 16.70 27.05
N ALA A 563 -8.26 16.78 27.64
CA ALA A 563 -9.49 16.35 26.98
C ALA A 563 -9.77 17.15 25.71
N ALA A 564 -9.49 18.46 25.69
CA ALA A 564 -9.64 19.28 24.49
C ALA A 564 -8.65 18.89 23.38
N VAL A 565 -7.38 18.62 23.72
CA VAL A 565 -6.35 18.17 22.75
C VAL A 565 -6.71 16.79 22.20
N PHE A 566 -7.10 15.85 23.07
CA PHE A 566 -7.51 14.52 22.66
C PHE A 566 -8.70 14.56 21.71
N LYS A 567 -9.76 15.32 22.05
CA LYS A 567 -10.94 15.49 21.18
C LYS A 567 -10.59 16.13 19.83
N SER A 568 -9.72 17.15 19.80
CA SER A 568 -9.31 17.77 18.53
C SER A 568 -8.43 16.85 17.69
N TRP A 569 -7.69 15.94 18.31
CA TRP A 569 -6.87 14.95 17.62
C TRP A 569 -7.72 13.87 16.94
N ILE A 570 -8.54 13.13 17.70
CA ILE A 570 -9.34 12.01 17.15
C ILE A 570 -10.67 12.45 16.53
N GLY A 571 -11.04 13.73 16.64
CA GLY A 571 -12.24 14.32 16.04
C GLY A 571 -13.57 13.73 16.51
N LEU A 572 -13.60 13.09 17.68
CA LEU A 572 -14.84 12.75 18.39
C LEU A 572 -15.45 14.01 19.01
N LEU A 573 -15.89 14.94 18.17
CA LEU A 573 -16.81 15.99 18.57
C LEU A 573 -18.23 15.44 18.45
N ASP A 574 -19.11 15.83 19.38
CA ASP A 574 -20.54 15.50 19.35
C ASP A 574 -21.15 15.94 18.01
N ARG A 575 -21.13 15.04 17.03
CA ARG A 575 -21.86 15.25 15.77
C ARG A 575 -23.32 15.26 16.16
N VAL A 576 -23.88 16.45 16.30
CA VAL A 576 -25.31 16.68 16.53
C VAL A 576 -26.06 15.84 15.49
N LYS A 577 -26.94 14.97 16.01
CA LYS A 577 -27.74 14.01 15.24
C LYS A 577 -28.51 14.64 14.10
#